data_AF-A0A7S1WE30-F1
#
_entry.id   AF-A0A7S1WE30-F1
#
_cell.length_a   1.000
_cell.length_b   1.000
_cell.length_c   1.000
_cell.angle_alpha   90.00
_cell.angle_beta   90.00
_cell.angle_gamma   90.00
#
_symmetry.space_group_name_H-M   'P 1'
#
loop_
_entity.id
_entity.type
_entity.pdbx_description
1 polymer ?
#
loop_
_entity_poly.entity_id
_entity_poly.type
_entity_poly.pdbx_seq_one_letter_code
_entity_poly.pdbx_strand_id
1 'polypeptide(L)'
;MTCPGNMVNGQPACGSSKLLTSDLRGKMGFKGFVTSDLGATVPNGMSLGGLQMIENGLDLEMPVEAVLGRVGLLFHGQGNGATQTTYDTALVHMLSAVFKLGLDTDEGCAGPHQCFEALHADVTSPEHTSVARSVATEAVTLLKNKGVLPLEPSSVKKIAIVGPAAGQVQDVSPEGEEAADYYSAG
;
A
#
# COMPACT_ATOMS: atom_id res chain seq x y z
N MET A 1 -9.11 -3.97 1.10
CA MET A 1 -8.38 -3.87 2.39
C MET A 1 -7.14 -4.73 2.25
N THR A 2 -5.98 -4.26 2.69
CA THR A 2 -4.75 -5.07 2.69
C THR A 2 -4.54 -5.68 4.06
N CYS A 3 -4.33 -7.00 4.15
CA CYS A 3 -3.91 -7.64 5.39
C CYS A 3 -2.37 -7.66 5.47
N PRO A 4 -1.76 -7.31 6.61
CA PRO A 4 -0.32 -7.25 6.76
C PRO A 4 0.33 -8.62 7.05
N GLY A 5 1.65 -8.71 6.89
CA GLY A 5 2.44 -9.92 7.21
C GLY A 5 2.74 -10.13 8.70
N ASN A 6 2.34 -9.22 9.59
CA ASN A 6 2.64 -9.35 11.02
C ASN A 6 1.80 -10.44 11.70
N MET A 7 2.32 -10.92 12.82
CA MET A 7 1.60 -11.81 13.73
C MET A 7 0.76 -11.00 14.72
N VAL A 8 -0.44 -11.47 15.03
CA VAL A 8 -1.29 -10.94 16.11
C VAL A 8 -1.60 -12.09 17.06
N ASN A 9 -1.12 -11.98 18.30
CA ASN A 9 -1.24 -13.04 19.31
C ASN A 9 -0.75 -14.42 18.82
N GLY A 10 0.35 -14.43 18.06
CA GLY A 10 0.95 -15.65 17.53
C GLY A 10 0.24 -16.25 16.30
N GLN A 11 -0.72 -15.54 15.70
CA GLN A 11 -1.38 -15.95 14.45
C GLN A 11 -1.10 -14.96 13.32
N PRO A 12 -0.79 -15.40 12.09
CA PRO A 12 -0.60 -14.52 10.95
C PRO A 12 -1.85 -13.69 10.67
N ALA A 13 -1.71 -12.37 10.50
CA ALA A 13 -2.86 -11.49 10.32
C ALA A 13 -3.67 -11.84 9.06
N CYS A 14 -2.99 -12.13 7.94
CA CYS A 14 -3.64 -12.61 6.71
C CYS A 14 -4.26 -14.01 6.79
N GLY A 15 -3.89 -14.80 7.79
CA GLY A 15 -4.44 -16.14 8.02
C GLY A 15 -5.46 -16.17 9.17
N SER A 16 -5.89 -15.04 9.72
CA SER A 16 -6.69 -15.02 10.94
C SER A 16 -8.19 -14.83 10.67
N SER A 17 -8.99 -15.88 10.82
CA SER A 17 -10.46 -15.80 10.70
C SER A 17 -11.10 -14.88 11.73
N LYS A 18 -10.49 -14.75 12.91
CA LYS A 18 -10.89 -13.76 13.90
C LYS A 18 -10.77 -12.35 13.35
N LEU A 19 -9.64 -11.99 12.75
CA LEU A 19 -9.43 -10.63 12.24
C LEU A 19 -10.23 -10.38 10.96
N LEU A 20 -10.10 -11.26 9.97
CA LEU A 20 -10.67 -11.05 8.63
C LEU A 20 -12.18 -11.29 8.59
N THR A 21 -12.68 -12.30 9.28
CA THR A 21 -14.10 -12.66 9.24
C THR A 21 -14.86 -12.09 10.43
N SER A 22 -14.44 -12.41 11.67
CA SER A 22 -15.22 -12.02 12.85
C SER A 22 -15.19 -10.52 13.11
N ASP A 23 -14.01 -9.91 13.11
CA ASP A 23 -13.85 -8.49 13.44
C ASP A 23 -14.11 -7.60 12.21
N LEU A 24 -13.41 -7.81 11.09
CA LEU A 24 -13.54 -6.96 9.90
C LEU A 24 -14.91 -7.10 9.20
N ARG A 25 -15.36 -8.32 8.88
CA ARG A 25 -16.68 -8.49 8.21
C ARG A 25 -17.84 -8.48 9.19
N GLY A 26 -17.70 -9.16 10.34
CA GLY A 26 -18.74 -9.28 11.34
C GLY A 26 -19.00 -7.97 12.09
N LYS A 27 -17.98 -7.43 12.77
CA LYS A 27 -18.15 -6.22 13.62
C LYS A 27 -18.07 -4.92 12.83
N MET A 28 -17.11 -4.79 11.91
CA MET A 28 -16.93 -3.56 11.13
C MET A 28 -17.81 -3.52 9.87
N GLY A 29 -18.46 -4.64 9.51
CA GLY A 29 -19.39 -4.69 8.39
C GLY A 29 -18.74 -4.55 7.01
N PHE A 30 -17.42 -4.79 6.89
CA PHE A 30 -16.70 -4.61 5.63
C PHE A 30 -17.25 -5.50 4.51
N LYS A 31 -17.49 -4.90 3.34
CA LYS A 31 -18.11 -5.56 2.16
C LYS A 31 -17.20 -5.63 0.92
N GLY A 32 -16.02 -5.04 0.99
CA GLY A 32 -15.04 -5.15 -0.10
C GLY A 32 -14.28 -6.46 -0.04
N PHE A 33 -13.25 -6.56 -0.89
CA PHE A 33 -12.33 -7.67 -0.87
C PHE A 33 -11.08 -7.38 -0.02
N VAL A 34 -10.46 -8.44 0.49
CA VAL A 34 -9.21 -8.45 1.25
C VAL A 34 -8.10 -8.98 0.36
N THR A 35 -7.06 -8.17 0.18
CA THR A 35 -5.82 -8.58 -0.49
C THR A 35 -4.72 -8.82 0.54
N SER A 36 -3.80 -9.74 0.28
CA SER A 36 -2.59 -9.88 1.09
C SER A 36 -1.62 -8.73 0.81
N ASP A 37 -0.76 -8.40 1.77
CA ASP A 37 0.48 -7.68 1.52
C ASP A 37 1.51 -8.59 0.82
N LEU A 38 2.58 -8.01 0.31
CA LEU A 38 3.63 -8.73 -0.40
C LEU A 38 4.32 -9.73 0.54
N GLY A 39 4.24 -11.02 0.20
CA GLY A 39 4.83 -12.10 1.01
C GLY A 39 4.09 -12.43 2.31
N ALA A 40 2.95 -11.79 2.59
CA ALA A 40 2.18 -12.06 3.81
C ALA A 40 1.54 -13.46 3.85
N THR A 41 1.47 -14.15 2.71
CA THR A 41 0.99 -15.53 2.58
C THR A 41 2.07 -16.59 2.91
N VAL A 42 3.32 -16.15 3.09
CA VAL A 42 4.50 -16.98 3.40
C VAL A 42 5.21 -16.53 4.70
N PRO A 43 4.50 -16.40 5.83
CA PRO A 43 5.13 -15.94 7.08
C PRO A 43 6.27 -16.88 7.49
N ASN A 44 7.45 -16.30 7.76
CA ASN A 44 8.70 -17.02 8.07
C ASN A 44 9.29 -17.84 6.91
N GLY A 45 8.97 -17.50 5.65
CA GLY A 45 9.49 -18.20 4.47
C GLY A 45 8.84 -19.56 4.22
N MET A 46 7.85 -19.94 5.03
CA MET A 46 7.01 -21.11 4.82
C MET A 46 5.62 -20.62 4.42
N SER A 47 5.15 -21.06 3.25
CA SER A 47 3.75 -20.82 2.88
C SER A 47 2.83 -21.48 3.90
N LEU A 48 1.86 -20.72 4.43
CA LEU A 48 0.72 -21.36 5.10
C LEU A 48 -0.23 -22.05 4.11
N GLY A 49 0.09 -21.99 2.81
CA GLY A 49 -0.81 -22.33 1.73
C GLY A 49 -1.90 -21.26 1.62
N GLY A 50 -1.95 -20.54 0.49
CA GLY A 50 -3.04 -19.59 0.21
C GLY A 50 -4.43 -20.21 0.47
N LEU A 51 -4.56 -21.54 0.33
CA LEU A 51 -5.74 -22.34 0.65
C LEU A 51 -6.31 -22.13 2.07
N GLN A 52 -5.48 -22.12 3.12
CA GLN A 52 -6.00 -21.92 4.48
C GLN A 52 -6.37 -20.45 4.71
N MET A 53 -5.70 -19.53 4.03
CA MET A 53 -5.96 -18.10 4.17
C MET A 53 -7.29 -17.68 3.51
N ILE A 54 -7.65 -18.27 2.37
CA ILE A 54 -8.96 -18.00 1.73
C ILE A 54 -10.13 -18.51 2.57
N GLU A 55 -9.98 -19.65 3.24
CA GLU A 55 -11.00 -20.13 4.19
C GLU A 55 -11.18 -19.18 5.38
N ASN A 56 -10.13 -18.47 5.75
CA ASN A 56 -10.15 -17.50 6.84
C ASN A 56 -10.62 -16.10 6.41
N GLY A 57 -10.82 -15.86 5.11
CA GLY A 57 -11.44 -14.65 4.56
C GLY A 57 -10.53 -13.76 3.71
N LEU A 58 -9.35 -14.26 3.30
CA LEU A 58 -8.54 -13.64 2.24
C LEU A 58 -9.23 -13.84 0.89
N ASP A 59 -9.33 -12.80 0.06
CA ASP A 59 -9.98 -12.91 -1.25
C ASP A 59 -8.96 -12.90 -2.40
N LEU A 60 -7.88 -12.12 -2.26
CA LEU A 60 -6.85 -11.96 -3.28
C LEU A 60 -5.47 -12.12 -2.66
N GLU A 61 -4.68 -13.02 -3.19
CA GLU A 61 -3.25 -13.11 -2.88
C GLU A 61 -2.46 -12.17 -3.80
N MET A 62 -1.62 -11.31 -3.22
CA MET A 62 -0.68 -10.51 -3.99
C MET A 62 0.36 -11.44 -4.63
N PRO A 63 0.69 -11.28 -5.93
CA PRO A 63 1.58 -12.21 -6.62
C PRO A 63 2.98 -12.20 -6.01
N VAL A 64 3.33 -13.30 -5.34
CA VAL A 64 4.67 -13.52 -4.77
C VAL A 64 5.62 -14.15 -5.80
N GLU A 65 5.09 -14.73 -6.88
CA GLU A 65 5.84 -15.45 -7.92
C GLU A 65 6.88 -14.55 -8.62
N ALA A 66 6.49 -13.32 -8.98
CA ALA A 66 7.37 -12.35 -9.64
C ALA A 66 8.51 -11.83 -8.74
N VAL A 67 8.32 -11.89 -7.41
CA VAL A 67 9.24 -11.30 -6.43
C VAL A 67 10.16 -12.34 -5.79
N LEU A 68 9.71 -13.58 -5.57
CA LEU A 68 10.50 -14.63 -4.89
C LEU A 68 10.96 -15.78 -5.79
N GLY A 69 10.62 -15.77 -7.10
CA GLY A 69 11.14 -16.73 -8.09
C GLY A 69 10.80 -18.20 -7.80
N ARG A 70 9.82 -18.48 -6.94
CA ARG A 70 9.45 -19.84 -6.52
C ARG A 70 7.93 -20.01 -6.31
N VAL A 71 7.44 -21.04 -7.01
CA VAL A 71 6.26 -21.91 -6.81
C VAL A 71 4.88 -21.24 -6.79
N GLY A 72 4.08 -21.61 -7.80
CA GLY A 72 2.73 -21.15 -8.08
C GLY A 72 1.80 -21.06 -6.88
N LEU A 73 1.30 -19.85 -6.68
CA LEU A 73 0.28 -19.48 -5.70
C LEU A 73 -1.04 -19.15 -6.42
N LEU A 74 -1.38 -19.98 -7.41
CA LEU A 74 -2.79 -20.22 -7.60
C LEU A 74 -3.24 -21.08 -6.41
N PHE A 75 -4.50 -20.98 -6.01
CA PHE A 75 -5.15 -21.91 -5.10
C PHE A 75 -5.22 -23.38 -5.64
N HIS A 76 -4.17 -23.85 -6.31
CA HIS A 76 -3.99 -25.17 -6.85
C HIS A 76 -3.53 -26.12 -5.74
N GLY A 77 -4.48 -26.55 -4.92
CA GLY A 77 -4.37 -27.80 -4.17
C GLY A 77 -5.41 -28.78 -4.69
N GLN A 78 -5.03 -29.68 -5.60
CA GLN A 78 -5.82 -30.88 -5.82
C GLN A 78 -5.74 -31.73 -4.54
N GLY A 79 -6.86 -31.78 -3.81
CA GLY A 79 -7.02 -32.61 -2.62
C GLY A 79 -7.05 -31.79 -1.32
N ASN A 80 -8.25 -31.63 -0.76
CA ASN A 80 -8.57 -30.98 0.52
C ASN A 80 -8.42 -29.44 0.60
N GLY A 81 -8.57 -28.73 -0.52
CA GLY A 81 -8.61 -27.26 -0.56
C GLY A 81 -9.99 -26.66 -0.30
N ALA A 82 -10.03 -25.32 -0.19
CA ALA A 82 -11.23 -24.52 0.03
C ALA A 82 -12.40 -24.90 -0.90
N THR A 83 -13.64 -24.74 -0.43
CA THR A 83 -14.83 -25.14 -1.19
C THR A 83 -15.08 -24.21 -2.39
N GLN A 84 -15.84 -24.68 -3.40
CA GLN A 84 -16.33 -23.82 -4.49
C GLN A 84 -17.02 -22.57 -3.95
N THR A 85 -17.83 -22.71 -2.89
CA THR A 85 -18.50 -21.58 -2.24
C THR A 85 -17.51 -20.58 -1.63
N THR A 86 -16.37 -21.04 -1.12
CA THR A 86 -15.30 -20.15 -0.62
C THR A 86 -14.72 -19.32 -1.77
N TYR A 87 -14.42 -19.95 -2.90
CA TYR A 87 -13.95 -19.24 -4.10
C TYR A 87 -15.00 -18.29 -4.68
N ASP A 88 -16.25 -18.73 -4.78
CA ASP A 88 -17.36 -17.90 -5.27
C ASP A 88 -17.54 -16.68 -4.37
N THR A 89 -17.39 -16.84 -3.05
CA THR A 89 -17.45 -15.71 -2.10
C THR A 89 -16.33 -14.71 -2.35
N ALA A 90 -15.09 -15.18 -2.50
CA ALA A 90 -13.94 -14.31 -2.81
C ALA A 90 -14.11 -13.59 -4.16
N LEU A 91 -14.54 -14.32 -5.19
CA LEU A 91 -14.83 -13.78 -6.52
C LEU A 91 -15.95 -12.74 -6.47
N VAL A 92 -17.03 -12.99 -5.72
CA VAL A 92 -18.11 -12.00 -5.55
C VAL A 92 -17.58 -10.73 -4.91
N HIS A 93 -16.72 -10.80 -3.89
CA HIS A 93 -16.12 -9.59 -3.29
C HIS A 93 -15.27 -8.81 -4.29
N MET A 94 -14.43 -9.51 -5.06
CA MET A 94 -13.55 -8.89 -6.06
C MET A 94 -14.34 -8.29 -7.22
N LEU A 95 -15.23 -9.08 -7.84
CA LEU A 95 -16.05 -8.65 -8.95
C LEU A 95 -17.03 -7.55 -8.53
N SER A 96 -17.54 -7.56 -7.30
CA SER A 96 -18.34 -6.43 -6.79
C SER A 96 -17.58 -5.11 -6.85
N ALA A 97 -16.25 -5.12 -6.63
CA ALA A 97 -15.43 -3.92 -6.80
C ALA A 97 -15.29 -3.53 -8.28
N VAL A 98 -15.07 -4.51 -9.18
CA VAL A 98 -15.03 -4.30 -10.64
C VAL A 98 -16.31 -3.63 -11.13
N PHE A 99 -17.48 -4.23 -10.85
CA PHE A 99 -18.79 -3.72 -11.25
C PHE A 99 -19.11 -2.36 -10.59
N LYS A 100 -18.75 -2.16 -9.32
CA LYS A 100 -19.00 -0.89 -8.62
C LYS A 100 -18.17 0.26 -9.20
N LEU A 101 -16.98 -0.04 -9.73
CA LEU A 101 -16.12 0.92 -10.42
C LEU A 101 -16.46 1.07 -11.90
N GLY A 102 -17.42 0.30 -12.42
CA GLY A 102 -17.81 0.30 -13.83
C GLY A 102 -16.77 -0.30 -14.76
N LEU A 103 -15.77 -1.02 -14.25
CA LEU A 103 -14.67 -1.57 -15.06
C LEU A 103 -15.10 -2.73 -15.99
N ASP A 104 -16.34 -3.18 -15.86
CA ASP A 104 -17.00 -4.15 -16.74
C ASP A 104 -17.65 -3.50 -17.97
N THR A 105 -17.84 -2.17 -17.96
CA THR A 105 -18.54 -1.42 -19.03
C THR A 105 -17.76 -0.20 -19.54
N ASP A 106 -16.93 0.39 -18.68
CA ASP A 106 -16.05 1.52 -18.99
C ASP A 106 -14.59 1.02 -19.08
N GLU A 107 -14.15 0.78 -20.32
CA GLU A 107 -12.79 0.33 -20.62
C GLU A 107 -11.75 1.48 -20.61
N GLY A 108 -12.12 2.70 -20.20
CA GLY A 108 -11.33 3.94 -20.34
C GLY A 108 -9.82 3.76 -20.45
N CYS A 109 -9.15 3.53 -19.32
CA CYS A 109 -7.76 3.06 -19.26
C CYS A 109 -7.70 1.67 -18.61
N ALA A 110 -8.37 0.69 -19.23
CA ALA A 110 -8.21 -0.73 -18.96
C ALA A 110 -7.58 -1.42 -20.20
N GLY A 111 -6.75 -2.45 -19.99
CA GLY A 111 -5.95 -3.03 -21.08
C GLY A 111 -6.78 -3.65 -22.22
N PRO A 112 -6.21 -3.80 -23.44
CA PRO A 112 -4.80 -3.63 -23.75
C PRO A 112 -4.39 -2.28 -24.38
N HIS A 113 -5.25 -1.42 -24.93
CA HIS A 113 -4.76 -0.21 -25.63
C HIS A 113 -5.74 0.98 -25.63
N GLN A 114 -5.54 1.93 -24.71
CA GLN A 114 -5.70 3.40 -24.91
C GLN A 114 -5.34 4.26 -23.67
N CYS A 115 -4.42 3.76 -22.83
CA CYS A 115 -4.02 4.45 -21.61
C CYS A 115 -2.97 5.55 -21.78
N PHE A 116 -2.45 5.79 -22.99
CA PHE A 116 -1.25 6.62 -23.17
C PHE A 116 -1.43 8.02 -22.58
N GLU A 117 -2.51 8.72 -22.94
CA GLU A 117 -2.79 10.06 -22.41
C GLU A 117 -2.95 10.06 -20.88
N ALA A 118 -3.61 9.06 -20.31
CA ALA A 118 -3.79 8.94 -18.85
C ALA A 118 -2.46 8.65 -18.13
N LEU A 119 -1.59 7.82 -18.70
CA LEU A 119 -0.27 7.48 -18.16
C LEU A 119 0.73 8.63 -18.31
N HIS A 120 0.50 9.53 -19.27
CA HIS A 120 1.34 10.70 -19.53
C HIS A 120 0.70 12.02 -19.08
N ALA A 121 -0.40 11.96 -18.31
CA ALA A 121 -1.01 13.14 -17.72
C ALA A 121 0.00 13.85 -16.81
N ASP A 122 -0.04 15.19 -16.79
CA ASP A 122 0.80 15.98 -15.90
C ASP A 122 0.35 15.78 -14.45
N VAL A 123 1.12 14.97 -13.72
CA VAL A 123 0.93 14.71 -12.30
C VAL A 123 1.67 15.71 -11.41
N THR A 124 2.34 16.70 -11.99
CA THR A 124 3.15 17.73 -11.33
C THR A 124 2.70 19.16 -11.64
N SER A 125 1.42 19.34 -11.99
CA SER A 125 0.86 20.65 -12.34
C SER A 125 1.09 21.71 -11.24
N PRO A 126 1.01 23.01 -11.57
CA PRO A 126 1.10 24.07 -10.57
C PRO A 126 0.11 23.91 -9.42
N GLU A 127 -1.08 23.39 -9.69
CA GLU A 127 -2.11 23.11 -8.70
C GLU A 127 -1.72 21.96 -7.76
N HIS A 128 -1.20 20.85 -8.30
CA HIS A 128 -0.69 19.73 -7.48
C HIS A 128 0.48 20.17 -6.61
N THR A 129 1.42 20.92 -7.20
CA THR A 129 2.59 21.47 -6.50
C THR A 129 2.17 22.43 -5.38
N SER A 130 1.15 23.26 -5.62
CA SER A 130 0.60 24.16 -4.61
C SER A 130 0.02 23.40 -3.41
N VAL A 131 -0.74 22.33 -3.66
CA VAL A 131 -1.27 21.46 -2.59
C VAL A 131 -0.15 20.76 -1.84
N ALA A 132 0.82 20.17 -2.54
CA ALA A 132 1.97 19.51 -1.94
C ALA A 132 2.75 20.46 -1.03
N ARG A 133 2.97 21.70 -1.48
CA ARG A 133 3.64 22.74 -0.69
C ARG A 133 2.84 23.13 0.56
N SER A 134 1.51 23.24 0.47
CA SER A 134 0.67 23.55 1.63
C SER A 134 0.77 22.44 2.68
N VAL A 135 0.60 21.18 2.25
CA VAL A 135 0.70 20.01 3.14
C VAL A 135 2.08 19.92 3.79
N ALA A 136 3.16 20.10 3.01
CA ALA A 136 4.52 20.11 3.52
C ALA A 136 4.74 21.22 4.56
N THR A 137 4.22 22.42 4.30
CA THR A 137 4.34 23.57 5.22
C THR A 137 3.60 23.32 6.53
N GLU A 138 2.41 22.73 6.47
CA GLU A 138 1.58 22.42 7.64
C GLU A 138 2.08 21.21 8.43
N ALA A 139 2.83 20.30 7.80
CA ALA A 139 3.42 19.13 8.46
C ALA A 139 4.64 19.47 9.33
N VAL A 140 5.28 20.63 9.14
CA VAL A 140 6.45 21.03 9.91
C VAL A 140 6.07 21.39 11.35
N THR A 141 6.66 20.68 12.32
CA THR A 141 6.44 20.93 13.74
C THR A 141 7.63 21.68 14.37
N LEU A 142 7.37 22.88 14.90
CA LEU A 142 8.36 23.66 15.65
C LEU A 142 8.51 23.10 17.08
N LEU A 143 9.50 22.22 17.29
CA LEU A 143 9.73 21.58 18.60
C LEU A 143 10.25 22.55 19.67
N LYS A 144 11.02 23.57 19.27
CA LYS A 144 11.67 24.50 20.20
C LYS A 144 11.97 25.84 19.54
N ASN A 145 11.59 26.93 20.21
CA ASN A 145 11.97 28.30 19.82
C ASN A 145 12.33 29.11 21.06
N LYS A 146 13.52 29.73 21.07
CA LYS A 146 13.99 30.62 22.15
C LYS A 146 13.93 32.11 21.73
N GLY A 147 12.94 32.47 20.92
CA GLY A 147 12.77 33.82 20.37
C GLY A 147 13.65 34.12 19.16
N VAL A 148 14.11 33.09 18.44
CA VAL A 148 14.95 33.26 17.22
C VAL A 148 14.09 33.29 15.97
N LEU A 149 13.00 32.52 15.94
CA LEU A 149 12.06 32.47 14.81
C LEU A 149 10.81 33.32 15.08
N PRO A 150 10.19 33.92 14.03
CA PRO A 150 10.62 33.88 12.63
C PRO A 150 11.86 34.74 12.36
N LEU A 151 12.64 34.38 11.34
CA LEU A 151 13.80 35.19 10.92
C LEU A 151 13.31 36.43 10.19
N GLU A 152 13.82 37.61 10.55
CA GLU A 152 13.53 38.86 9.86
C GLU A 152 14.43 39.02 8.62
N PRO A 153 13.91 38.97 7.38
CA PRO A 153 14.74 38.92 6.17
C PRO A 153 15.67 40.13 6.01
N SER A 154 15.24 41.31 6.48
CA SER A 154 16.01 42.55 6.40
C SER A 154 17.23 42.58 7.34
N SER A 155 17.22 41.75 8.39
CA SER A 155 18.29 41.68 9.40
C SER A 155 19.38 40.67 9.07
N VAL A 156 19.09 39.70 8.19
CA VAL A 156 19.98 38.57 7.87
C VAL A 156 20.65 38.79 6.52
N LYS A 157 21.99 38.90 6.51
CA LYS A 157 22.76 39.10 5.27
C LYS A 157 23.16 37.80 4.57
N LYS A 158 23.39 36.73 5.34
CA LYS A 158 23.83 35.42 4.86
C LYS A 158 23.29 34.32 5.77
N ILE A 159 22.83 33.23 5.18
CA ILE A 159 22.39 32.02 5.87
C ILE A 159 23.30 30.88 5.41
N ALA A 160 23.91 30.16 6.35
CA ALA A 160 24.62 28.92 6.05
C ALA A 160 23.64 27.75 6.19
N ILE A 161 23.46 26.97 5.13
CA ILE A 161 22.68 25.73 5.14
C ILE A 161 23.68 24.59 5.21
N VAL A 162 23.66 23.82 6.30
CA VAL A 162 24.64 22.76 6.57
C VAL A 162 23.94 21.50 7.09
N GLY A 163 24.50 20.34 6.76
CA GLY A 163 23.99 19.03 7.15
C GLY A 163 23.94 18.06 5.96
N PRO A 164 23.92 16.74 6.19
CA PRO A 164 23.93 15.75 5.10
C PRO A 164 22.69 15.85 4.19
N ALA A 165 21.55 16.24 4.74
CA ALA A 165 20.32 16.47 4.00
C ALA A 165 20.26 17.84 3.28
N ALA A 166 21.20 18.75 3.55
CA ALA A 166 21.20 20.07 2.94
C ALA A 166 21.52 19.96 1.43
N GLY A 167 20.55 20.29 0.59
CA GLY A 167 20.70 20.23 -0.87
C GLY A 167 20.54 18.83 -1.47
N GLN A 168 20.07 17.86 -0.70
CA GLN A 168 19.67 16.56 -1.24
C GLN A 168 18.26 16.64 -1.84
N VAL A 169 18.08 15.95 -2.96
CA VAL A 169 16.76 15.75 -3.59
C VAL A 169 16.10 14.47 -3.06
N GLN A 170 16.90 13.55 -2.49
CA GLN A 170 16.43 12.31 -1.88
C GLN A 170 16.97 12.22 -0.45
N ASP A 171 16.15 11.75 0.49
CA ASP A 171 16.62 11.49 1.84
C ASP A 171 17.53 10.26 1.81
N VAL A 172 18.80 10.45 2.12
CA VAL A 172 19.81 9.39 2.14
C VAL A 172 20.05 9.00 3.59
N SER A 173 19.75 7.74 3.91
CA SER A 173 20.14 7.19 5.21
C SER A 173 21.69 7.24 5.35
N PRO A 174 22.23 7.32 6.57
CA PRO A 174 23.68 7.32 6.80
C PRO A 174 24.42 6.10 6.20
N GLU A 175 23.68 5.02 5.92
CA GLU A 175 24.20 3.76 5.39
C GLU A 175 24.20 3.70 3.86
N GLY A 176 23.74 4.76 3.18
CA GLY A 176 23.76 4.84 1.71
C GLY A 176 22.77 3.91 1.04
N GLU A 177 21.82 3.34 1.78
CA GLU A 177 20.64 2.74 1.16
C GLU A 177 19.85 3.88 0.50
N GLU A 178 19.74 3.84 -0.83
CA GLU A 178 18.76 4.59 -1.63
C GLU A 178 17.34 4.05 -1.35
N ALA A 179 17.03 3.83 -0.07
CA ALA A 179 15.81 3.22 0.42
C ALA A 179 14.68 4.25 0.37
N ALA A 180 14.18 4.39 -0.85
CA ALA A 180 12.83 4.77 -1.21
C ALA A 180 12.35 6.13 -0.70
N ASP A 181 12.18 7.00 -1.68
CA ASP A 181 11.33 8.17 -1.66
C ASP A 181 9.87 7.80 -1.32
N TYR A 182 9.57 7.54 -0.05
CA TYR A 182 8.21 7.28 0.41
C TYR A 182 7.51 8.53 0.94
N TYR A 183 8.23 9.63 1.21
CA TYR A 183 7.65 10.82 1.84
C TYR A 183 8.33 12.16 1.53
N SER A 184 9.11 12.32 0.44
CA SER A 184 9.51 13.68 0.06
C SER A 184 8.35 14.40 -0.63
N ALA A 185 7.60 15.18 0.16
CA ALA A 185 6.86 16.31 -0.36
C ALA A 185 7.90 17.39 -0.71
N GLY A 186 8.49 17.31 -1.90
CA GLY A 186 9.50 18.23 -2.41
C GLY A 186 9.47 18.31 -3.92
#